data_AF-A0AAE4TRF2-F1
#
_entry.id   AF-A0AAE4TRF2-F1
#
_cell.length_a   1.000
_cell.length_b   1.000
_cell.length_c   1.000
_cell.angle_alpha   90.00
_cell.angle_beta   90.00
_cell.angle_gamma   90.00
#
_symmetry.space_group_name_H-M   'P 1'
#
loop_
_entity.id
_entity.type
_entity.pdbx_description
1 polymer ?
#
loop_
_entity_poly.entity_id
_entity_poly.type
_entity_poly.pdbx_seq_one_letter_code
_entity_poly.pdbx_strand_id
1 'polypeptide(L)'
;MIAIIRTREKGRSQFLCELDIMQFTENQVRDRMIERGIKDDTFVICGFSDWNVDRMMSLSEVDLLKRCIVGLYDGDDYIVQYLLKKGLSVLAIVTKFYVFLSKDEKEAMRYVLKNVSFDSLIDFWQRSVTWVNALNAYIQSGILLNTSKGFYVLKTEGG
;
A
#
# COMPACT_ATOMS: atom_id res chain seq x y z
N MET A 1 4.57 4.86 9.44
CA MET A 1 4.15 5.82 8.41
C MET A 1 4.59 7.22 8.83
N ILE A 2 5.89 7.48 8.73
CA ILE A 2 6.50 8.74 9.16
C ILE A 2 6.37 9.76 8.02
N ALA A 3 5.34 10.58 8.07
CA ALA A 3 5.01 11.57 7.04
C ALA A 3 6.00 12.73 7.05
N ILE A 4 6.55 13.06 5.89
CA ILE A 4 7.37 14.25 5.69
C ILE A 4 6.45 15.41 5.34
N ILE A 5 6.28 16.38 6.24
CA ILE A 5 5.38 17.52 6.04
C ILE A 5 6.19 18.73 5.60
N ARG A 6 5.71 19.40 4.55
CA ARG A 6 6.29 20.64 4.03
C ARG A 6 5.23 21.72 3.91
N THR A 7 5.60 22.96 4.18
CA THR A 7 4.77 24.13 3.88
C THR A 7 5.11 24.67 2.49
N ARG A 8 4.18 25.43 1.93
CA ARG A 8 4.30 26.18 0.68
C ARG A 8 3.96 27.63 0.95
N GLU A 9 4.97 28.48 0.85
CA GLU A 9 4.78 29.92 0.90
C GLU A 9 5.50 30.57 -0.26
N LYS A 10 4.80 31.43 -1.01
CA LYS A 10 5.37 32.25 -2.09
C LYS A 10 6.19 31.45 -3.10
N GLY A 11 5.69 30.26 -3.47
CA GLY A 11 6.35 29.36 -4.43
C GLY A 11 7.56 28.60 -3.90
N ARG A 12 7.89 28.74 -2.62
CA ARG A 12 8.98 27.98 -1.95
C ARG A 12 8.38 26.90 -1.07
N SER A 13 8.90 25.69 -1.19
CA SER A 13 8.56 24.59 -0.29
C SER A 13 9.60 24.46 0.82
N GLN A 14 9.17 24.52 2.07
CA GLN A 14 10.04 24.39 3.24
C GLN A 14 9.69 23.16 4.05
N PHE A 15 10.71 22.46 4.56
CA PHE A 15 10.50 21.36 5.49
C PHE A 15 9.90 21.90 6.80
N LEU A 16 8.81 21.28 7.26
CA LEU A 16 8.17 21.63 8.52
C LEU A 16 8.55 20.65 9.62
N CYS A 17 8.25 19.37 9.43
CA CYS A 17 8.57 18.29 10.37
C CYS A 17 8.39 16.91 9.73
N GLU A 18 8.86 15.89 10.43
CA GLU A 18 8.41 14.51 10.27
C GLU A 18 7.41 14.16 11.37
N LEU A 19 6.38 13.38 11.03
CA LEU A 19 5.31 13.01 11.97
C LEU A 19 4.91 11.55 11.75
N ASP A 20 4.92 10.73 12.80
CA ASP A 20 4.25 9.42 12.74
C ASP A 20 2.73 9.61 12.70
N ILE A 21 2.20 9.66 11.48
CA ILE A 21 0.81 10.05 11.24
C ILE A 21 -0.18 8.97 11.71
N MET A 22 0.29 7.75 11.98
CA MET A 22 -0.55 6.70 12.55
C MET A 22 -1.04 7.06 13.96
N GLN A 23 -0.29 7.88 14.71
CA GLN A 23 -0.61 8.23 16.09
C GLN A 23 -1.67 9.33 16.23
N PHE A 24 -2.01 10.04 15.15
CA PHE A 24 -2.88 11.21 15.20
C PHE A 24 -4.06 11.07 14.23
N THR A 25 -5.22 11.61 14.57
CA THR A 25 -6.33 11.75 13.63
C THR A 25 -6.07 12.92 12.67
N GLU A 26 -6.73 12.93 11.51
CA GLU A 26 -6.66 14.05 10.58
C GLU A 26 -6.98 15.40 11.26
N ASN A 27 -8.04 15.45 12.10
CA ASN A 27 -8.41 16.67 12.82
C ASN A 27 -7.34 17.12 13.80
N GLN A 28 -6.73 16.20 14.56
CA GLN A 28 -5.64 16.55 15.48
C GLN A 28 -4.45 17.20 14.76
N VAL A 29 -4.12 16.72 13.55
CA VAL A 29 -3.07 17.31 12.73
C VAL A 29 -3.50 18.70 12.24
N ARG A 30 -4.73 18.85 11.73
CA ARG A 30 -5.27 20.14 11.24
C ARG A 30 -5.32 21.20 12.35
N ASP A 31 -5.85 20.86 13.51
CA ASP A 31 -5.95 21.76 14.66
C ASP A 31 -4.54 22.26 15.05
N ARG A 32 -3.55 21.37 15.07
CA ARG A 32 -2.17 21.73 15.37
C ARG A 32 -1.52 22.63 14.32
N MET A 33 -1.88 22.49 13.05
CA MET A 33 -1.42 23.41 11.98
C MET A 33 -2.04 24.80 12.16
N ILE A 34 -3.33 24.86 12.45
CA ILE A 34 -4.06 26.11 12.69
C ILE A 34 -3.49 26.85 13.91
N GLU A 35 -3.21 26.16 15.02
CA GLU A 35 -2.55 26.74 16.20
C GLU A 35 -1.20 27.37 15.88
N ARG A 36 -0.51 26.90 14.83
CA ARG A 36 0.78 27.42 14.36
C ARG A 36 0.63 28.49 13.27
N GLY A 37 -0.60 28.90 12.95
CA GLY A 37 -0.88 29.87 11.89
C GLY A 37 -0.72 29.31 10.48
N ILE A 38 -0.64 27.98 10.31
CA ILE A 38 -0.50 27.31 9.01
C ILE A 38 -1.89 27.01 8.48
N LYS A 39 -2.20 27.51 7.28
CA LYS A 39 -3.47 27.23 6.61
C LYS A 39 -3.45 25.85 5.98
N ASP A 40 -4.61 25.24 5.86
CA ASP A 40 -4.73 23.87 5.37
C ASP A 40 -4.21 23.66 3.94
N ASP A 41 -4.45 24.65 3.07
CA ASP A 41 -3.99 24.68 1.68
C ASP A 41 -2.50 25.01 1.53
N THR A 42 -1.82 25.37 2.62
CA THR A 42 -0.41 25.78 2.62
C THR A 42 0.55 24.69 3.06
N PHE A 43 0.07 23.51 3.50
CA PHE A 43 0.95 22.38 3.80
C PHE A 43 0.60 21.15 2.97
N VAL A 44 1.59 20.30 2.76
CA VAL A 44 1.47 19.05 2.00
C VAL A 44 2.32 17.96 2.65
N ILE A 45 1.92 16.71 2.43
CA ILE A 45 2.72 15.54 2.76
C ILE A 45 3.54 15.19 1.52
N CYS A 46 4.85 15.09 1.66
CA CYS A 46 5.77 14.78 0.58
C CYS A 46 6.20 13.31 0.54
N GLY A 47 5.54 12.47 1.33
CA GLY A 47 5.74 11.04 1.35
C GLY A 47 6.08 10.55 2.74
N PHE A 48 6.75 9.40 2.81
CA PHE A 48 7.02 8.69 4.06
C PHE A 48 8.48 8.28 4.16
N SER A 49 9.19 8.78 5.18
CA SER A 49 10.64 8.56 5.34
C SER A 49 10.95 7.09 5.66
N ASP A 50 10.17 6.46 6.54
CA ASP A 50 10.29 5.05 6.92
C ASP A 50 9.96 4.07 5.79
N TRP A 51 9.16 4.49 4.81
CA TRP A 51 8.81 3.65 3.65
C TRP A 51 9.69 3.93 2.43
N ASN A 52 10.51 4.98 2.45
CA ASN A 52 11.23 5.50 1.29
C ASN A 52 10.29 5.74 0.09
N VAL A 53 9.19 6.46 0.35
CA VAL A 53 8.24 6.89 -0.67
C VAL A 53 8.32 8.41 -0.76
N ASP A 54 8.73 8.94 -1.91
CA ASP A 54 8.69 10.38 -2.21
C ASP A 54 7.49 10.67 -3.10
N ARG A 55 6.41 11.14 -2.47
CA ARG A 55 5.16 11.43 -3.17
C ARG A 55 4.38 12.51 -2.45
N MET A 56 3.99 13.51 -3.23
CA MET A 56 3.09 14.56 -2.79
C MET A 56 1.65 14.05 -2.63
N MET A 57 1.07 14.25 -1.45
CA MET A 57 -0.29 13.87 -1.06
C MET A 57 -0.88 14.95 -0.15
N SER A 58 -2.19 15.06 -0.16
CA SER A 58 -2.96 15.81 0.84
C SER A 58 -3.04 15.05 2.16
N LEU A 59 -3.37 15.75 3.24
CA LEU A 59 -3.62 15.11 4.54
C LEU A 59 -4.77 14.10 4.47
N SER A 60 -5.86 14.42 3.76
CA SER A 60 -7.01 13.53 3.60
C SER A 60 -6.69 12.26 2.81
N GLU A 61 -5.84 12.35 1.79
CA GLU A 61 -5.32 11.16 1.10
C GLU A 61 -4.53 10.25 2.04
N VAL A 62 -3.71 10.84 2.91
CA VAL A 62 -2.95 10.08 3.91
C VAL A 62 -3.87 9.47 4.98
N ASP A 63 -4.92 10.17 5.40
CA ASP A 63 -5.94 9.60 6.30
C ASP A 63 -6.67 8.40 5.64
N LEU A 64 -7.01 8.51 4.35
CA LEU A 64 -7.59 7.40 3.59
C LEU A 64 -6.67 6.17 3.56
N LEU A 65 -5.36 6.37 3.34
CA LEU A 65 -4.37 5.29 3.40
C LEU A 65 -4.30 4.69 4.81
N LYS A 66 -4.28 5.51 5.87
CA LYS A 66 -4.29 5.05 7.26
C LYS A 66 -5.53 4.19 7.54
N ARG A 67 -6.71 4.64 7.12
CA ARG A 67 -7.96 3.89 7.27
C ARG A 67 -7.95 2.58 6.49
N CYS A 68 -7.35 2.57 5.30
CA CYS A 68 -7.14 1.38 4.49
C CYS A 68 -6.27 0.35 5.23
N ILE A 69 -5.14 0.77 5.79
CA ILE A 69 -4.22 -0.08 6.55
C ILE A 69 -4.92 -0.72 7.76
N VAL A 70 -5.58 0.10 8.58
CA VAL A 70 -6.26 -0.39 9.80
C VAL A 70 -7.48 -1.24 9.47
N GLY A 71 -8.33 -0.77 8.55
CA GLY A 71 -9.64 -1.37 8.29
C GLY A 71 -9.62 -2.57 7.35
N LEU A 72 -8.73 -2.59 6.35
CA LEU A 72 -8.69 -3.66 5.34
C LEU A 72 -7.55 -4.66 5.56
N TYR A 73 -6.45 -4.22 6.18
CA TYR A 73 -5.24 -5.02 6.32
C TYR A 73 -4.85 -5.27 7.80
N ASP A 74 -5.75 -4.97 8.74
CA ASP A 74 -5.58 -5.22 10.18
C ASP A 74 -4.31 -4.54 10.74
N GLY A 75 -3.87 -3.43 10.13
CA GLY A 75 -2.63 -2.74 10.49
C GLY A 75 -1.38 -3.19 9.73
N ASP A 76 -1.48 -4.13 8.78
CA ASP A 76 -0.39 -4.45 7.86
C ASP A 76 -0.25 -3.36 6.79
N ASP A 77 0.80 -2.57 6.88
CA ASP A 77 1.05 -1.45 5.97
C ASP A 77 1.82 -1.86 4.69
N TYR A 78 2.31 -3.09 4.61
CA TYR A 78 3.12 -3.58 3.49
C TYR A 78 2.41 -3.44 2.14
N ILE A 79 1.11 -3.76 2.10
CA ILE A 79 0.33 -3.72 0.85
C ILE A 79 0.22 -2.29 0.34
N VAL A 80 -0.04 -1.33 1.23
CA VAL A 80 -0.10 0.10 0.86
C VAL A 80 1.27 0.60 0.42
N GLN A 81 2.34 0.24 1.13
CA GLN A 81 3.71 0.58 0.73
C GLN A 81 4.05 0.04 -0.66
N TYR A 82 3.75 -1.23 -0.91
CA TYR A 82 3.99 -1.89 -2.19
C TYR A 82 3.28 -1.16 -3.33
N LEU A 83 2.00 -0.82 -3.16
CA LEU A 83 1.22 -0.17 -4.21
C LEU A 83 1.64 1.28 -4.44
N LEU A 84 2.02 2.02 -3.38
CA LEU A 84 2.59 3.36 -3.52
C LEU A 84 3.90 3.33 -4.31
N LYS A 85 4.79 2.38 -4.01
CA LYS A 85 6.07 2.19 -4.73
C LYS A 85 5.87 1.79 -6.19
N LYS A 86 4.75 1.15 -6.52
CA LYS A 86 4.33 0.87 -7.91
C LYS A 86 3.70 2.08 -8.61
N GLY A 87 3.56 3.22 -7.93
CA GLY A 87 3.06 4.47 -8.52
C GLY A 87 1.53 4.60 -8.54
N LEU A 88 0.78 3.68 -7.95
CA LEU A 88 -0.69 3.74 -7.95
C LEU A 88 -1.20 4.92 -7.15
N SER A 89 -2.20 5.65 -7.64
CA SER A 89 -2.85 6.73 -6.89
C SER A 89 -3.48 6.24 -5.60
N VAL A 90 -3.64 7.12 -4.62
CA VAL A 90 -4.29 6.80 -3.34
C VAL A 90 -5.68 6.22 -3.57
N LEU A 91 -6.46 6.82 -4.48
CA LEU A 91 -7.77 6.30 -4.88
C LEU A 91 -7.68 4.89 -5.47
N ALA A 92 -6.71 4.62 -6.34
CA ALA A 92 -6.50 3.29 -6.89
C ALA A 92 -6.08 2.28 -5.81
N ILE A 93 -5.32 2.69 -4.80
CA ILE A 93 -4.91 1.82 -3.69
C ILE A 93 -6.11 1.42 -2.83
N VAL A 94 -6.94 2.38 -2.44
CA VAL A 94 -8.09 2.10 -1.56
C VAL A 94 -9.22 1.35 -2.26
N THR A 95 -9.23 1.32 -3.59
CA THR A 95 -10.19 0.56 -4.41
C THR A 95 -9.63 -0.77 -4.92
N LYS A 96 -8.30 -0.98 -4.85
CA LYS A 96 -7.64 -2.22 -5.27
C LYS A 96 -7.51 -3.14 -4.06
N PHE A 97 -8.45 -4.08 -3.95
CA PHE A 97 -8.55 -4.95 -2.77
C PHE A 97 -7.63 -6.15 -2.87
N TYR A 98 -6.70 -6.23 -1.93
CA TYR A 98 -6.04 -7.49 -1.60
C TYR A 98 -6.80 -8.17 -0.47
N VAL A 99 -7.07 -9.46 -0.63
CA VAL A 99 -7.80 -10.25 0.38
C VAL A 99 -6.83 -11.23 0.99
N PHE A 100 -6.81 -11.29 2.32
CA PHE A 100 -6.04 -12.29 3.05
C PHE A 100 -6.50 -13.70 2.66
N LEU A 101 -5.56 -14.58 2.32
CA LEU A 101 -5.82 -15.97 1.98
C LEU A 101 -5.44 -16.92 3.11
N SER A 102 -4.14 -17.02 3.38
CA SER A 102 -3.58 -18.03 4.29
C SER A 102 -2.15 -17.68 4.67
N LYS A 103 -1.66 -18.29 5.75
CA LYS A 103 -0.22 -18.32 6.07
C LYS A 103 0.51 -19.48 5.38
N ASP A 104 -0.23 -20.44 4.85
CA ASP A 104 0.29 -21.62 4.17
C ASP A 104 0.45 -21.34 2.66
N GLU A 105 1.67 -21.54 2.17
CA GLU A 105 2.06 -21.31 0.79
C GLU A 105 1.34 -22.24 -0.20
N LYS A 106 1.07 -23.50 0.20
CA LYS A 106 0.36 -24.47 -0.64
C LYS A 106 -1.10 -24.07 -0.79
N GLU A 107 -1.73 -23.60 0.28
CA GLU A 107 -3.10 -23.10 0.23
C GLU A 107 -3.22 -21.85 -0.65
N ALA A 108 -2.28 -20.91 -0.53
CA ALA A 108 -2.23 -19.73 -1.39
C ALA A 108 -2.11 -20.10 -2.88
N MET A 109 -1.20 -21.02 -3.21
CA MET A 109 -1.02 -21.48 -4.58
C MET A 109 -2.20 -22.29 -5.10
N ARG A 110 -2.82 -23.15 -4.28
CA ARG A 110 -4.06 -23.86 -4.65
C ARG A 110 -5.16 -22.87 -5.03
N TYR A 111 -5.31 -21.79 -4.27
CA TYR A 111 -6.29 -20.76 -4.57
C TYR A 111 -6.02 -20.07 -5.91
N VAL A 112 -4.77 -19.67 -6.17
CA VAL A 112 -4.39 -18.96 -7.41
C VAL A 112 -4.54 -19.86 -8.65
N LEU A 113 -4.26 -21.17 -8.50
CA LEU A 113 -4.33 -22.13 -9.59
C LEU A 113 -5.73 -22.73 -9.81
N LYS A 114 -6.71 -22.45 -8.93
CA LYS A 114 -8.02 -23.13 -8.92
C LYS A 114 -8.79 -23.07 -10.24
N ASN A 115 -8.60 -22.01 -11.01
CA ASN A 115 -9.30 -21.73 -12.27
C ASN A 115 -8.36 -21.71 -13.49
N VAL A 116 -7.13 -22.18 -13.34
CA VAL A 116 -6.16 -22.23 -14.45
C VAL A 116 -6.36 -23.52 -15.24
N SER A 117 -6.40 -23.42 -16.57
CA SER A 117 -6.51 -24.61 -17.43
C SER A 117 -5.32 -25.55 -17.26
N PHE A 118 -5.53 -26.86 -17.44
CA PHE A 118 -4.47 -27.84 -17.28
C PHE A 118 -3.30 -27.61 -18.26
N ASP A 119 -3.58 -27.23 -19.50
CA ASP A 119 -2.55 -26.92 -20.49
C ASP A 119 -1.70 -25.71 -20.04
N SER A 120 -2.35 -24.65 -19.54
CA SER A 120 -1.63 -23.49 -18.99
C SER A 120 -0.80 -23.84 -17.76
N LEU A 121 -1.24 -24.80 -16.93
CA LEU A 121 -0.48 -25.28 -15.78
C LEU A 121 0.79 -26.02 -16.22
N ILE A 122 0.73 -26.84 -17.28
CA ILE A 122 1.90 -27.55 -17.82
C ILE A 122 2.93 -26.54 -18.34
N ASP A 123 2.49 -25.59 -19.17
CA ASP A 123 3.37 -24.55 -19.72
C ASP A 123 4.02 -23.72 -18.61
N PHE A 124 3.23 -23.36 -17.60
CA PHE A 124 3.71 -22.61 -16.45
C PHE A 124 4.74 -23.40 -15.63
N TRP A 125 4.49 -24.69 -15.38
CA TRP A 125 5.41 -25.55 -14.65
C TRP A 125 6.72 -25.76 -15.39
N GLN A 126 6.66 -26.01 -16.71
CA GLN A 126 7.86 -26.14 -17.55
C GLN A 126 8.74 -24.89 -17.49
N ARG A 127 8.14 -23.70 -17.48
CA ARG A 127 8.87 -22.43 -17.37
C ARG A 127 9.43 -22.15 -15.97
N SER A 128 8.69 -22.52 -14.94
CA SER A 128 9.04 -22.19 -13.55
C SER A 128 10.20 -23.05 -13.03
N VAL A 129 10.30 -24.32 -13.46
CA VAL A 129 11.33 -25.30 -13.06
C VAL A 129 11.26 -25.72 -11.58
N THR A 130 10.99 -24.79 -10.66
CA THR A 130 10.88 -25.04 -9.22
C THR A 130 9.62 -24.40 -8.64
N TRP A 131 9.16 -24.96 -7.52
CA TRP A 131 8.04 -24.42 -6.75
C TRP A 131 8.26 -22.96 -6.31
N VAL A 132 9.47 -22.62 -5.88
CA VAL A 132 9.84 -21.27 -5.45
C VAL A 132 9.72 -20.26 -6.60
N ASN A 133 10.17 -20.63 -7.80
CA ASN A 133 10.04 -19.77 -8.97
C ASN A 133 8.57 -19.57 -9.38
N ALA A 134 7.76 -20.63 -9.29
CA ALA A 134 6.33 -20.56 -9.57
C ALA A 134 5.63 -19.57 -8.63
N LEU A 135 5.86 -19.67 -7.32
CA LEU A 135 5.32 -18.71 -6.36
C LEU A 135 5.80 -17.28 -6.66
N ASN A 136 7.11 -17.12 -6.89
CA ASN A 136 7.71 -15.82 -7.17
C ASN A 136 7.15 -15.16 -8.44
N ALA A 137 6.75 -15.93 -9.45
CA ALA A 137 6.10 -15.38 -10.65
C ALA A 137 4.77 -14.68 -10.32
N TYR A 138 3.96 -15.24 -9.42
CA TYR A 138 2.72 -14.61 -8.95
C TYR A 138 2.97 -13.42 -8.02
N ILE A 139 4.05 -13.46 -7.24
CA ILE A 139 4.46 -12.33 -6.40
C ILE A 139 4.93 -11.16 -7.25
N GLN A 140 5.74 -11.44 -8.28
CA GLN A 140 6.26 -10.43 -9.20
C GLN A 140 5.16 -9.79 -10.06
N SER A 141 4.16 -10.57 -10.47
CA SER A 141 2.99 -10.03 -11.19
C SER A 141 2.06 -9.20 -10.30
N GLY A 142 2.19 -9.30 -8.97
CA GLY A 142 1.32 -8.64 -8.01
C GLY A 142 -0.05 -9.30 -7.87
N ILE A 143 -0.24 -10.52 -8.40
CA ILE A 143 -1.45 -11.31 -8.14
C ILE A 143 -1.45 -11.79 -6.69
N LEU A 144 -0.28 -12.20 -6.20
CA LEU A 144 -0.07 -12.64 -4.83
C LEU A 144 0.89 -11.68 -4.13
N LEU A 145 0.67 -11.39 -2.85
CA LEU A 145 1.63 -10.68 -2.01
C LEU A 145 1.92 -11.54 -0.80
N ASN A 146 3.20 -11.65 -0.44
CA ASN A 146 3.65 -12.31 0.78
C ASN A 146 4.06 -11.24 1.80
N THR A 147 3.34 -11.15 2.90
CA THR A 147 3.61 -10.21 3.99
C THR A 147 3.97 -10.98 5.27
N SER A 148 4.38 -10.27 6.32
CA SER A 148 4.62 -10.89 7.64
C SER A 148 3.37 -11.53 8.24
N LYS A 149 2.17 -11.12 7.82
CA LYS A 149 0.90 -11.70 8.25
C LYS A 149 0.46 -12.92 7.44
N GLY A 150 0.96 -13.07 6.22
CA GLY A 150 0.69 -14.19 5.33
C GLY A 150 0.48 -13.74 3.88
N PHE A 151 -0.20 -14.59 3.12
CA PHE A 151 -0.46 -14.36 1.71
C PHE A 151 -1.76 -13.59 1.49
N TYR A 152 -1.69 -12.60 0.62
CA TYR A 152 -2.84 -11.84 0.14
C TYR A 152 -2.96 -11.98 -1.37
N VAL A 153 -4.17 -12.09 -1.88
CA VAL A 153 -4.44 -12.16 -3.33
C VAL A 153 -5.18 -10.93 -3.81
N LEU A 154 -4.80 -10.45 -4.99
CA LEU A 154 -5.53 -9.39 -5.66
C LEU A 154 -6.93 -9.90 -6.04
N LYS A 155 -7.98 -9.23 -5.54
CA LYS A 155 -9.35 -9.52 -5.92
C LYS A 155 -9.59 -9.01 -7.35
N THR A 156 -9.69 -9.91 -8.32
CA THR A 156 -10.19 -9.61 -9.66
C THR A 156 -11.71 -9.74 -9.66
N GLU A 157 -12.43 -8.79 -10.26
CA GLU A 157 -13.87 -8.94 -10.46
C GLU A 157 -14.14 -10.22 -11.27
N GLY A 158 -14.92 -11.16 -10.72
CA GLY A 158 -15.36 -12.38 -11.41
C GLY A 158 -14.75 -13.70 -10.93
N GLY A 159 -14.75 -13.99 -9.61
CA GLY A 159 -14.41 -15.31 -9.07
C GLY A 159 -14.90 -15.55 -7.66
#